data_AF-A0A5C1YFI4-F1
#
_entry.id   AF-A0A5C1YFI4-F1
#
_cell.length_a   1.000
_cell.length_b   1.000
_cell.length_c   1.000
_cell.angle_alpha   90.00
_cell.angle_beta   90.00
_cell.angle_gamma   90.00
#
_symmetry.space_group_name_H-M   'P 1'
#
loop_
_entity.id
_entity.type
_entity.pdbx_description
1 polymer ?
#
loop_
_entity_poly.entity_id
_entity_poly.type
_entity_poly.pdbx_seq_one_letter_code
_entity_poly.pdbx_strand_id
1 'polypeptide(L)'
;MSTREPLRTVLVAQAQLSRFAGSEMVTLELIEQFVAWGARVVVATHASTPPLRPLIDATGGVEVIPVDALMDPARLDGYHIDLAWIHHGVLPPAILRAADSIPVVFNHMSGVHPIEFPIVPEAEADLATLSLFNSRETLERQRESGLLDRLDPERIGLFENPAPDAFLDVPARPVGDALIRIAVVSNHLPDEVREALESLEGVVEAVYIGESTPGGSPRRLDPAVLEPFDAVITIGKTVQYAICASRPVYCYDWFGGPGWLSAENFDAARARNFSGRGFTAREPSRIASELVDGFVDAHAFALVAADVHAPEFTLSTRLKEVLGRCAAAPEQQRSVTAETAASIAKLQEFTATWVRAGSRASRAADEAATVERARQALDEQVHALQDDLEAAQAIAARREQQVGELEALITTLRSDLADLAERERRLSARVAQSEEELATLRHFRARRSVRALVAVTRPFVLAGRAVRRVVPSRATQADR
;
A
#
# COMPACT_ATOMS: atom_id res chain seq x y z
N MET A 1 9.19 -40.97 -28.75
CA MET A 1 9.78 -39.87 -27.95
C MET A 1 11.18 -40.30 -27.58
N SER A 2 12.20 -39.72 -28.21
CA SER A 2 13.61 -40.07 -27.93
C SER A 2 13.97 -39.54 -26.55
N THR A 3 14.30 -40.45 -25.64
CA THR A 3 14.64 -40.20 -24.24
C THR A 3 16.05 -39.60 -24.16
N ARG A 4 16.17 -38.27 -24.22
CA ARG A 4 17.32 -37.61 -23.59
C ARG A 4 17.24 -37.83 -22.08
N GLU A 5 18.40 -37.92 -21.44
CA GLU A 5 18.46 -37.89 -19.98
C GLU A 5 17.75 -36.63 -19.45
N PRO A 6 17.11 -36.71 -18.27
CA PRO A 6 16.51 -35.53 -17.65
C PRO A 6 17.58 -34.44 -17.46
N LEU A 7 17.21 -33.18 -17.70
CA LEU A 7 18.09 -32.03 -17.48
C LEU A 7 18.60 -32.06 -16.02
N ARG A 8 19.90 -32.15 -15.83
CA ARG A 8 20.53 -32.21 -14.51
C ARG A 8 20.94 -30.82 -14.05
N THR A 9 21.45 -29.98 -14.95
CA THR A 9 21.84 -28.61 -14.64
C THR A 9 21.38 -27.63 -15.72
N VAL A 10 20.69 -26.57 -15.31
CA VAL A 10 20.27 -25.47 -16.20
C VAL A 10 20.93 -24.18 -15.75
N LEU A 11 21.57 -23.47 -16.67
CA LEU A 11 22.03 -22.10 -16.43
C LEU A 11 20.96 -21.12 -16.88
N VAL A 12 20.55 -20.21 -16.00
CA VAL A 12 19.64 -19.11 -16.31
C VAL A 12 20.37 -17.79 -16.09
N ALA A 13 20.48 -16.96 -17.12
CA ALA A 13 21.17 -15.69 -17.05
C ALA A 13 20.19 -14.53 -17.14
N GLN A 14 20.32 -13.55 -16.24
CA GLN A 14 19.45 -12.37 -16.18
C GLN A 14 20.25 -11.18 -15.65
N ALA A 15 19.98 -9.97 -16.14
CA ALA A 15 20.78 -8.79 -15.75
C ALA A 15 20.62 -8.44 -14.26
N GLN A 16 19.40 -8.49 -13.75
CA GLN A 16 19.08 -8.15 -12.36
C GLN A 16 17.86 -8.93 -11.86
N LEU A 17 17.84 -9.21 -10.56
CA LEU A 17 16.75 -9.91 -9.85
C LEU A 17 16.47 -9.18 -8.54
N SER A 18 15.70 -8.10 -8.60
CA SER A 18 15.57 -7.10 -7.52
C SER A 18 14.15 -6.58 -7.30
N ARG A 19 13.15 -6.95 -8.11
CA ARG A 19 11.77 -6.45 -8.01
C ARG A 19 10.77 -7.37 -8.72
N PHE A 20 9.48 -7.14 -8.48
CA PHE A 20 8.40 -7.84 -9.18
C PHE A 20 8.15 -7.20 -10.56
N ALA A 21 9.12 -7.34 -11.47
CA ALA A 21 9.01 -6.90 -12.86
C ALA A 21 8.81 -8.08 -13.81
N GLY A 22 8.26 -7.83 -15.00
CA GLY A 22 7.88 -8.89 -15.95
C GLY A 22 9.00 -9.88 -16.27
N SER A 23 10.20 -9.40 -16.63
CA SER A 23 11.32 -10.27 -16.94
C SER A 23 11.88 -11.02 -15.74
N GLU A 24 11.90 -10.37 -14.58
CA GLU A 24 12.41 -10.95 -13.33
C GLU A 24 11.45 -12.02 -12.79
N MET A 25 10.13 -11.84 -12.96
CA MET A 25 9.11 -12.84 -12.67
C MET A 25 9.21 -14.05 -13.60
N VAL A 26 9.38 -13.84 -14.91
CA VAL A 26 9.62 -14.95 -15.86
C VAL A 26 10.87 -15.73 -15.45
N THR A 27 11.96 -15.04 -15.08
CA THR A 27 13.18 -15.71 -14.60
C THR A 27 12.92 -16.54 -13.34
N LEU A 28 12.22 -16.01 -12.34
CA LEU A 28 11.87 -16.74 -11.11
C LEU A 28 11.06 -18.01 -11.43
N GLU A 29 10.03 -17.89 -12.26
CA GLU A 29 9.16 -19.01 -12.60
C GLU A 29 9.87 -20.10 -13.42
N LEU A 30 10.79 -19.70 -14.31
CA LEU A 30 11.66 -20.66 -15.01
C LEU A 30 12.52 -21.44 -14.01
N ILE A 31 13.13 -20.74 -13.03
CA ILE A 31 13.94 -21.37 -11.99
C ILE A 31 13.10 -22.38 -11.22
N GLU A 32 11.93 -21.97 -10.73
CA GLU A 32 11.00 -22.84 -9.98
C GLU A 32 10.59 -24.06 -10.80
N GLN A 33 10.25 -23.88 -12.07
CA GLN A 33 9.82 -24.97 -12.93
C GLN A 33 10.94 -25.99 -13.21
N PHE A 34 12.16 -25.52 -13.45
CA PHE A 34 13.31 -26.41 -13.66
C PHE A 34 13.68 -27.16 -12.38
N VAL A 35 13.67 -26.50 -11.22
CA VAL A 35 13.86 -27.17 -9.92
C VAL A 35 12.77 -28.20 -9.67
N ALA A 36 11.50 -27.87 -9.97
CA ALA A 36 10.39 -28.82 -9.83
C ALA A 36 10.54 -30.05 -10.75
N TRP A 37 11.26 -29.91 -11.88
CA TRP A 37 11.64 -31.03 -12.75
C TRP A 37 12.91 -31.78 -12.31
N GLY A 38 13.49 -31.41 -11.16
CA GLY A 38 14.64 -32.07 -10.57
C GLY A 38 16.00 -31.55 -11.05
N ALA A 39 16.04 -30.46 -11.82
CA ALA A 39 17.29 -29.85 -12.25
C ALA A 39 17.91 -28.99 -11.14
N ARG A 40 19.24 -28.99 -11.05
CA ARG A 40 19.98 -27.92 -10.37
C ARG A 40 19.96 -26.68 -11.25
N VAL A 41 19.65 -25.52 -10.67
CA VAL A 41 19.65 -24.26 -11.43
C VAL A 41 20.80 -23.38 -11.00
N VAL A 42 21.60 -22.92 -11.97
CA VAL A 42 22.66 -21.92 -11.76
C VAL A 42 22.19 -20.61 -12.34
N VAL A 43 22.06 -19.58 -11.50
CA VAL A 43 21.59 -18.26 -11.90
C VAL A 43 22.78 -17.32 -12.04
N ALA A 44 23.03 -16.83 -13.25
CA ALA A 44 24.05 -15.82 -13.53
C ALA A 44 23.40 -14.43 -13.57
N THR A 45 23.80 -13.53 -12.67
CA THR A 45 23.23 -12.16 -12.63
C THR A 45 24.23 -11.10 -12.17
N HIS A 46 24.02 -9.84 -12.58
CA HIS A 46 24.81 -8.71 -12.06
C HIS A 46 24.31 -8.22 -10.71
N ALA A 47 23.03 -8.44 -10.39
CA ALA A 47 22.45 -8.10 -9.09
C ALA A 47 21.34 -9.07 -8.69
N SER A 48 21.31 -9.44 -7.42
CA SER A 48 20.22 -10.19 -6.81
C SER A 48 19.94 -9.68 -5.40
N THR A 49 18.78 -9.05 -5.22
CA THR A 49 18.38 -8.38 -3.97
C THR A 49 16.91 -8.68 -3.64
N PRO A 50 16.43 -8.37 -2.42
CA PRO A 50 15.01 -8.38 -2.12
C PRO A 50 14.22 -7.52 -3.12
N PRO A 51 12.94 -7.87 -3.40
CA PRO A 51 12.18 -8.96 -2.78
C PRO A 51 12.39 -10.33 -3.43
N LEU A 52 13.07 -10.43 -4.58
CA LEU A 52 13.19 -11.71 -5.31
C LEU A 52 14.21 -12.67 -4.71
N ARG A 53 15.35 -12.17 -4.19
CA ARG A 53 16.40 -13.05 -3.65
C ARG A 53 15.86 -14.05 -2.61
N PRO A 54 15.08 -13.65 -1.60
CA PRO A 54 14.47 -14.61 -0.66
C PRO A 54 13.58 -15.68 -1.32
N LEU A 55 12.85 -15.35 -2.38
CA LEU A 55 12.00 -16.31 -3.10
C LEU A 55 12.84 -17.35 -3.86
N ILE A 56 13.92 -16.90 -4.48
CA ILE A 56 14.87 -17.79 -5.16
C ILE A 56 15.54 -18.72 -4.15
N ASP A 57 16.01 -18.19 -3.02
CA ASP A 57 16.63 -19.00 -1.97
C ASP A 57 15.65 -20.04 -1.40
N ALA A 58 14.37 -19.67 -1.22
CA ALA A 58 13.32 -20.55 -0.73
C ALA A 58 12.95 -21.69 -1.70
N THR A 59 13.21 -21.53 -3.01
CA THR A 59 12.97 -22.57 -4.02
C THR A 59 13.84 -23.81 -3.76
N GLY A 60 15.06 -23.63 -3.24
CA GLY A 60 16.04 -24.69 -3.06
C GLY A 60 16.58 -25.24 -4.39
N GLY A 61 17.74 -25.91 -4.38
CA GLY A 61 18.35 -26.43 -5.62
C GLY A 61 18.88 -25.36 -6.58
N VAL A 62 18.95 -24.11 -6.13
CA VAL A 62 19.43 -22.96 -6.90
C VAL A 62 20.75 -22.45 -6.35
N GLU A 63 21.66 -22.07 -7.24
CA GLU A 63 22.88 -21.35 -6.90
C GLU A 63 22.94 -20.04 -7.68
N VAL A 64 22.93 -18.90 -6.97
CA VAL A 64 23.03 -17.58 -7.59
C VAL A 64 24.49 -17.13 -7.58
N ILE A 65 25.05 -16.92 -8.77
CA ILE A 65 26.45 -16.55 -8.97
C ILE A 65 26.53 -15.19 -9.68
N PRO A 66 27.28 -14.22 -9.13
CA PRO A 66 27.55 -12.96 -9.80
C PRO A 66 28.26 -13.19 -11.14
N VAL A 67 27.86 -12.49 -12.20
CA VAL A 67 28.48 -12.60 -13.54
C VAL A 67 30.00 -12.34 -13.47
N ASP A 68 30.45 -11.38 -12.67
CA ASP A 68 31.88 -11.09 -12.46
C ASP A 68 32.67 -12.31 -11.92
N ALA A 69 32.03 -13.14 -11.08
CA ALA A 69 32.65 -14.37 -10.58
C ALA A 69 32.72 -15.47 -11.64
N LEU A 70 31.84 -15.44 -12.64
CA LEU A 70 31.82 -16.37 -13.78
C LEU A 70 32.79 -15.97 -14.90
N MET A 71 33.52 -14.86 -14.75
CA MET A 71 34.61 -14.48 -15.65
C MET A 71 35.81 -15.43 -15.53
N ASP A 72 36.00 -16.05 -14.36
CA ASP A 72 36.98 -17.12 -14.17
C ASP A 72 36.44 -18.43 -14.77
N PRO A 73 37.08 -18.96 -15.83
CA PRO A 73 36.66 -20.22 -16.46
C PRO A 73 36.54 -21.39 -15.50
N ALA A 74 37.46 -21.49 -14.54
CA ALA A 74 37.54 -22.61 -13.61
C ALA A 74 36.30 -22.74 -12.71
N ARG A 75 35.53 -21.65 -12.56
CA ARG A 75 34.30 -21.65 -11.77
C ARG A 75 33.19 -22.48 -12.38
N LEU A 76 33.15 -22.59 -13.71
CA LEU A 76 32.15 -23.39 -14.41
C LEU A 76 32.67 -24.73 -14.92
N ASP A 77 33.99 -24.96 -14.90
CA ASP A 77 34.59 -26.27 -15.23
C ASP A 77 34.06 -27.42 -14.35
N GLY A 78 33.52 -27.11 -13.16
CA GLY A 78 32.84 -28.07 -12.28
C GLY A 78 31.35 -28.32 -12.61
N TYR A 79 30.75 -27.57 -13.54
CA TYR A 79 29.33 -27.67 -13.87
C TYR A 79 29.15 -28.29 -15.25
N HIS A 80 28.48 -29.45 -15.30
CA HIS A 80 27.96 -30.00 -16.54
C HIS A 80 26.60 -29.35 -16.84
N ILE A 81 26.61 -28.28 -17.64
CA ILE A 81 25.39 -27.55 -18.02
C ILE A 81 24.71 -28.32 -19.17
N ASP A 82 23.40 -28.54 -19.09
CA ASP A 82 22.63 -29.23 -20.14
C ASP A 82 21.81 -28.25 -20.99
N LEU A 83 21.59 -27.02 -20.49
CA LEU A 83 20.82 -25.97 -21.14
C LEU A 83 21.26 -24.60 -20.59
N ALA A 84 21.42 -23.62 -21.48
CA ALA A 84 21.56 -22.22 -21.10
C ALA A 84 20.34 -21.42 -21.56
N TRP A 85 19.71 -20.70 -20.64
CA TRP A 85 18.57 -19.80 -20.90
C TRP A 85 18.99 -18.37 -20.60
N ILE A 86 19.02 -17.53 -21.63
CA ILE A 86 19.65 -16.21 -21.61
C ILE A 86 18.60 -15.12 -21.73
N HIS A 87 18.58 -14.22 -20.75
CA HIS A 87 17.87 -12.93 -20.79
C HIS A 87 18.87 -11.77 -20.89
N HIS A 88 18.44 -10.65 -21.48
CA HIS A 88 19.18 -9.37 -21.49
C HIS A 88 20.61 -9.45 -22.06
N GLY A 89 20.90 -10.42 -22.92
CA GLY A 89 22.25 -10.64 -23.47
C GLY A 89 23.31 -10.93 -22.39
N VAL A 90 22.93 -11.42 -21.21
CA VAL A 90 23.87 -11.78 -20.16
C VAL A 90 24.54 -13.10 -20.52
N LEU A 91 25.76 -13.02 -21.04
CA LEU A 91 26.53 -14.16 -21.54
C LEU A 91 27.83 -14.31 -20.74
N PRO A 92 27.82 -15.15 -19.69
CA PRO A 92 29.06 -15.52 -19.00
C PRO A 92 30.06 -16.16 -19.97
N PRO A 93 31.36 -15.85 -19.91
CA PRO A 93 32.37 -16.39 -20.83
C PRO A 93 32.44 -17.91 -20.89
N ALA A 94 32.01 -18.62 -19.85
CA ALA A 94 31.97 -20.09 -19.89
C ALA A 94 30.89 -20.63 -20.84
N ILE A 95 29.78 -19.90 -21.05
CA ILE A 95 28.80 -20.25 -22.09
C ILE A 95 29.45 -20.19 -23.46
N LEU A 96 30.35 -19.23 -23.72
CA LEU A 96 31.08 -19.13 -24.99
C LEU A 96 31.99 -20.33 -25.26
N ARG A 97 32.42 -21.05 -24.21
CA ARG A 97 33.24 -22.27 -24.32
C ARG A 97 32.43 -23.55 -24.33
N ALA A 98 31.25 -23.56 -23.70
CA ALA A 98 30.38 -24.74 -23.61
C ALA A 98 29.33 -24.81 -24.73
N ALA A 99 29.11 -23.71 -25.47
CA ALA A 99 28.05 -23.55 -26.46
C ALA A 99 28.04 -24.62 -27.56
N ASP A 100 29.20 -25.17 -27.91
CA ASP A 100 29.35 -26.26 -28.89
C ASP A 100 28.62 -27.55 -28.46
N SER A 101 28.28 -27.69 -27.18
CA SER A 101 27.77 -28.95 -26.61
C SER A 101 26.39 -28.86 -25.95
N ILE A 102 25.83 -27.65 -25.80
CA ILE A 102 24.60 -27.42 -25.02
C ILE A 102 23.62 -26.55 -25.79
N PRO A 103 22.29 -26.80 -25.78
CA PRO A 103 21.32 -25.85 -26.29
C PRO A 103 21.40 -24.49 -25.56
N VAL A 104 21.31 -23.40 -26.32
CA VAL A 104 21.27 -22.02 -25.82
C VAL A 104 19.98 -21.35 -26.32
N VAL A 105 19.14 -20.91 -25.39
CA VAL A 105 17.87 -20.24 -25.67
C VAL A 105 18.01 -18.77 -25.27
N PHE A 106 17.86 -17.87 -26.22
CA PHE A 106 17.70 -16.43 -25.96
C PHE A 106 16.21 -16.13 -25.80
N ASN A 107 15.85 -15.29 -24.83
CA ASN A 107 14.47 -14.90 -24.59
C ASN A 107 14.36 -13.38 -24.39
N HIS A 108 13.60 -12.74 -25.27
CA HIS A 108 13.44 -11.30 -25.39
C HIS A 108 12.03 -10.88 -24.97
N MET A 109 11.95 -9.98 -23.99
CA MET A 109 10.69 -9.60 -23.34
C MET A 109 10.29 -8.14 -23.61
N SER A 110 11.02 -7.41 -24.44
CA SER A 110 10.62 -6.08 -24.91
C SER A 110 11.11 -5.78 -26.33
N GLY A 111 10.29 -5.05 -27.08
CA GLY A 111 10.69 -4.42 -28.35
C GLY A 111 11.06 -2.95 -28.20
N VAL A 112 11.27 -2.47 -26.96
CA VAL A 112 11.52 -1.04 -26.66
C VAL A 112 12.76 -0.86 -25.80
N HIS A 113 12.96 -1.68 -24.77
CA HIS A 113 14.11 -1.53 -23.88
C HIS A 113 15.40 -2.01 -24.56
N PRO A 114 16.45 -1.17 -24.72
CA PRO A 114 17.65 -1.55 -25.47
C PRO A 114 18.36 -2.80 -24.96
N ILE A 115 18.29 -3.07 -23.65
CA ILE A 115 18.90 -4.26 -23.03
C ILE A 115 18.26 -5.58 -23.52
N GLU A 116 17.06 -5.51 -24.09
CA GLU A 116 16.33 -6.67 -24.62
C GLU A 116 16.69 -6.97 -26.07
N PHE A 117 17.44 -6.10 -26.75
CA PHE A 117 17.88 -6.34 -28.13
C PHE A 117 19.20 -7.11 -28.14
N PRO A 118 19.48 -7.89 -29.20
CA PRO A 118 20.80 -8.49 -29.42
C PRO A 118 21.82 -7.41 -29.76
N ILE A 119 22.37 -6.74 -28.75
CA ILE A 119 23.36 -5.66 -28.90
C ILE A 119 24.64 -6.16 -29.60
N VAL A 120 24.93 -7.46 -29.52
CA VAL A 120 25.98 -8.13 -30.30
C VAL A 120 25.32 -9.20 -31.17
N PRO A 121 24.76 -8.84 -32.35
CA PRO A 121 23.99 -9.75 -33.22
C PRO A 121 24.75 -11.02 -33.60
N GLU A 122 26.06 -10.91 -33.83
CA GLU A 122 26.97 -12.02 -34.10
C GLU A 122 26.87 -13.09 -33.03
N ALA A 123 26.88 -12.68 -31.76
CA ALA A 123 26.90 -13.59 -30.63
C ALA A 123 25.62 -14.44 -30.59
N GLU A 124 24.47 -13.81 -30.76
CA GLU A 124 23.20 -14.53 -30.76
C GLU A 124 23.06 -15.41 -32.01
N ALA A 125 23.42 -14.91 -33.19
CA ALA A 125 23.37 -15.69 -34.43
C ALA A 125 24.24 -16.95 -34.36
N ASP A 126 25.43 -16.86 -33.76
CA ASP A 126 26.37 -17.97 -33.65
C ASP A 126 26.01 -18.95 -32.52
N LEU A 127 25.40 -18.46 -31.42
CA LEU A 127 25.14 -19.25 -30.21
C LEU A 127 23.72 -19.82 -30.14
N ALA A 128 22.71 -19.11 -30.66
CA ALA A 128 21.32 -19.43 -30.43
C ALA A 128 20.93 -20.77 -31.06
N THR A 129 20.44 -21.67 -30.20
CA THR A 129 19.59 -22.78 -30.65
C THR A 129 18.20 -22.27 -30.97
N LEU A 130 17.67 -21.39 -30.12
CA LEU A 130 16.40 -20.69 -30.30
C LEU A 130 16.54 -19.26 -29.80
N SER A 131 15.83 -18.34 -30.47
CA SER A 131 15.58 -16.98 -29.99
C SER A 131 14.08 -16.78 -29.87
N LEU A 132 13.62 -16.49 -28.67
CA LEU A 132 12.22 -16.48 -28.29
C LEU A 132 11.78 -15.06 -27.95
N PHE A 133 10.58 -14.69 -28.38
CA PHE A 133 10.02 -13.36 -28.18
C PHE A 133 8.70 -13.47 -27.44
N ASN A 134 8.43 -12.57 -26.50
CA ASN A 134 7.21 -12.64 -25.71
C ASN A 134 5.93 -12.21 -26.44
N SER A 135 6.06 -11.67 -27.65
CA SER A 135 4.94 -11.28 -28.49
C SER A 135 5.40 -11.05 -29.94
N ARG A 136 4.41 -11.01 -30.83
CA ARG A 136 4.61 -10.65 -32.23
C ARG A 136 5.16 -9.22 -32.38
N GLU A 137 4.63 -8.26 -31.62
CA GLU A 137 5.12 -6.88 -31.62
C GLU A 137 6.60 -6.81 -31.25
N THR A 138 7.03 -7.54 -30.22
CA THR A 138 8.44 -7.57 -29.80
C THR A 138 9.34 -8.14 -30.89
N LEU A 139 8.94 -9.26 -31.51
CA LEU A 139 9.67 -9.81 -32.65
C LEU A 139 9.76 -8.83 -33.82
N GLU A 140 8.64 -8.21 -34.20
CA GLU A 140 8.58 -7.31 -35.35
C GLU A 140 9.45 -6.07 -35.13
N ARG A 141 9.37 -5.42 -33.96
CA ARG A 141 10.22 -4.26 -33.65
C ARG A 141 11.71 -4.59 -33.62
N GLN A 142 12.08 -5.76 -33.08
CA GLN A 142 13.48 -6.17 -33.09
C GLN A 142 13.95 -6.52 -34.51
N ARG A 143 13.09 -7.11 -35.34
CA ARG A 143 13.41 -7.36 -36.75
C ARG A 143 13.59 -6.06 -37.53
N GLU A 144 12.74 -5.05 -37.31
CA GLU A 144 12.86 -3.73 -37.93
C GLU A 144 14.18 -3.01 -37.61
N SER A 145 14.84 -3.36 -36.50
CA SER A 145 16.16 -2.82 -36.16
C SER A 145 17.32 -3.35 -37.01
N GLY A 146 17.10 -4.43 -37.78
CA GLY A 146 18.13 -5.13 -38.55
C GLY A 146 19.05 -6.04 -37.71
N LEU A 147 18.93 -6.02 -36.38
CA LEU A 147 19.78 -6.81 -35.48
C LEU A 147 19.49 -8.32 -35.54
N LEU A 148 18.36 -8.73 -36.16
CA LEU A 148 17.98 -10.13 -36.35
C LEU A 148 18.33 -10.68 -37.74
N ASP A 149 18.91 -9.87 -38.64
CA ASP A 149 19.11 -10.26 -40.05
C ASP A 149 20.04 -11.47 -40.22
N ARG A 150 20.93 -11.69 -39.25
CA ARG A 150 21.87 -12.81 -39.22
C ARG A 150 21.29 -14.07 -38.58
N LEU A 151 20.16 -13.95 -37.89
CA LEU A 151 19.56 -15.05 -37.16
C LEU A 151 18.70 -15.88 -38.11
N ASP A 152 18.93 -17.19 -38.08
CA ASP A 152 18.15 -18.17 -38.84
C ASP A 152 16.65 -18.09 -38.46
N PRO A 153 15.75 -17.81 -39.42
CA PRO A 153 14.31 -17.70 -39.16
C PRO A 153 13.69 -18.95 -38.52
N GLU A 154 14.24 -20.16 -38.73
CA GLU A 154 13.72 -21.40 -38.15
C GLU A 154 13.94 -21.48 -36.63
N ARG A 155 14.88 -20.67 -36.11
CA ARG A 155 15.23 -20.59 -34.68
C ARG A 155 14.42 -19.55 -33.93
N ILE A 156 13.74 -18.69 -34.66
CA ILE A 156 12.88 -17.67 -34.08
C ILE A 156 11.58 -18.33 -33.62
N GLY A 157 11.06 -17.90 -32.47
CA GLY A 157 9.81 -18.39 -31.93
C GLY A 157 9.15 -17.43 -30.96
N LEU A 158 7.92 -17.75 -30.57
CA LEU A 158 7.20 -17.04 -29.52
C LEU A 158 7.22 -17.83 -28.21
N PHE A 159 7.44 -17.10 -27.12
CA PHE A 159 7.34 -17.59 -25.74
C PHE A 159 6.61 -16.54 -24.92
N GLU A 160 5.27 -16.54 -25.03
CA GLU A 160 4.38 -15.42 -24.67
C GLU A 160 4.14 -15.27 -23.17
N ASN A 161 5.23 -15.16 -22.39
CA ASN A 161 5.23 -15.01 -20.93
C ASN A 161 4.33 -16.01 -20.20
N PRO A 162 4.45 -17.32 -20.46
CA PRO A 162 3.52 -18.31 -19.93
C PRO A 162 3.46 -18.30 -18.40
N ALA A 163 2.28 -18.60 -17.86
CA ALA A 163 1.94 -18.68 -16.46
C ALA A 163 2.38 -20.03 -15.84
N PRO A 164 2.79 -20.05 -14.57
CA PRO A 164 2.97 -21.28 -13.81
C PRO A 164 1.72 -22.17 -13.83
N ASP A 165 1.92 -23.48 -13.87
CA ASP A 165 0.85 -24.48 -13.93
C ASP A 165 -0.19 -24.34 -12.80
N ALA A 166 0.25 -23.89 -11.62
CA ALA A 166 -0.62 -23.73 -10.46
C ALA A 166 -1.77 -22.72 -10.67
N PHE A 167 -1.70 -21.85 -11.67
CA PHE A 167 -2.84 -20.98 -12.02
C PHE A 167 -4.01 -21.75 -12.64
N LEU A 168 -3.77 -22.93 -13.22
CA LEU A 168 -4.83 -23.82 -13.72
C LEU A 168 -5.69 -24.42 -12.60
N ASP A 169 -5.14 -24.49 -11.39
CA ASP A 169 -5.82 -25.04 -10.22
C ASP A 169 -6.77 -24.03 -9.55
N VAL A 170 -6.78 -22.78 -10.02
CA VAL A 170 -7.68 -21.74 -9.50
C VAL A 170 -9.12 -22.07 -9.93
N PRO A 171 -10.05 -22.30 -8.99
CA PRO A 171 -11.41 -22.67 -9.34
C PRO A 171 -12.13 -21.52 -10.03
N ALA A 172 -12.81 -21.82 -11.13
CA ALA A 172 -13.73 -20.88 -11.76
C ALA A 172 -14.79 -20.43 -10.73
N ARG A 173 -15.08 -19.13 -10.69
CA ARG A 173 -16.13 -18.58 -9.81
C ARG A 173 -17.42 -18.45 -10.61
N PRO A 174 -18.59 -18.78 -10.03
CA PRO A 174 -19.86 -18.49 -10.68
C PRO A 174 -20.09 -16.98 -10.72
N VAL A 175 -20.77 -16.51 -11.77
CA VAL A 175 -21.36 -15.16 -11.76
C VAL A 175 -22.45 -15.14 -10.69
N GLY A 176 -22.40 -14.16 -9.79
CA GLY A 176 -23.40 -13.98 -8.74
C GLY A 176 -23.92 -12.55 -8.70
N ASP A 177 -25.02 -12.34 -7.98
CA ASP A 177 -25.63 -11.03 -7.74
C ASP A 177 -24.89 -10.20 -6.67
N ALA A 178 -23.75 -10.72 -6.18
CA ALA A 178 -22.92 -10.08 -5.19
C ALA A 178 -22.06 -8.98 -5.83
N LEU A 179 -21.52 -8.13 -4.97
CA LEU A 179 -20.58 -7.08 -5.32
C LEU A 179 -19.36 -7.67 -6.06
N ILE A 180 -19.00 -7.09 -7.22
CA ILE A 180 -17.94 -7.62 -8.10
C ILE A 180 -16.58 -7.29 -7.48
N ARG A 181 -15.78 -8.30 -7.16
CA ARG A 181 -14.45 -8.11 -6.56
C ARG A 181 -13.39 -8.12 -7.65
N ILE A 182 -12.67 -7.02 -7.81
CA ILE A 182 -11.68 -6.84 -8.89
C ILE A 182 -10.28 -6.66 -8.29
N ALA A 183 -9.35 -7.49 -8.74
CA ALA A 183 -7.93 -7.22 -8.52
C ALA A 183 -7.42 -6.20 -9.54
N VAL A 184 -6.90 -5.08 -9.08
CA VAL A 184 -6.29 -4.06 -9.93
C VAL A 184 -4.78 -4.21 -9.86
N VAL A 185 -4.20 -4.87 -10.86
CA VAL A 185 -2.77 -5.19 -10.90
C VAL A 185 -2.08 -4.27 -11.89
N SER A 186 -1.47 -3.20 -11.37
CA SER A 186 -0.73 -2.23 -12.16
C SER A 186 0.31 -1.50 -11.32
N ASN A 187 1.45 -1.16 -11.93
CA ASN A 187 2.41 -0.22 -11.36
C ASN A 187 2.18 1.23 -11.84
N HIS A 188 1.31 1.47 -12.81
CA HIS A 188 1.09 2.78 -13.42
C HIS A 188 -0.40 3.05 -13.67
N LEU A 189 -1.25 2.72 -12.68
CA LEU A 189 -2.70 2.82 -12.83
C LEU A 189 -3.11 4.24 -13.24
N PRO A 190 -3.74 4.43 -14.41
CA PRO A 190 -4.11 5.75 -14.89
C PRO A 190 -5.35 6.27 -14.17
N ASP A 191 -5.48 7.61 -14.10
CA ASP A 191 -6.51 8.28 -13.31
C ASP A 191 -7.93 7.91 -13.77
N GLU A 192 -8.16 7.71 -15.07
CA GLU A 192 -9.49 7.37 -15.57
C GLU A 192 -10.01 6.03 -15.06
N VAL A 193 -9.13 5.06 -14.78
CA VAL A 193 -9.51 3.78 -14.20
C VAL A 193 -9.85 3.96 -12.72
N ARG A 194 -9.11 4.82 -12.01
CA ARG A 194 -9.38 5.11 -10.61
C ARG A 194 -10.72 5.83 -10.44
N GLU A 195 -10.95 6.89 -11.22
CA GLU A 195 -12.21 7.63 -11.21
C GLU A 195 -13.40 6.73 -11.54
N ALA A 196 -13.22 5.79 -12.49
CA ALA A 196 -14.25 4.80 -12.80
C ALA A 196 -14.55 3.88 -11.61
N LEU A 197 -13.52 3.35 -10.94
CA LEU A 197 -13.70 2.47 -9.77
C LEU A 197 -14.29 3.20 -8.56
N GLU A 198 -13.90 4.45 -8.33
CA GLU A 198 -14.47 5.32 -7.30
C GLU A 198 -15.98 5.56 -7.55
N SER A 199 -16.37 5.76 -8.82
CA SER A 199 -17.79 5.93 -9.19
C SER A 199 -18.64 4.66 -9.02
N LEU A 200 -18.00 3.50 -8.85
CA LEU A 200 -18.63 2.19 -8.69
C LEU A 200 -18.58 1.68 -7.24
N GLU A 201 -18.24 2.53 -6.26
CA GLU A 201 -18.23 2.15 -4.85
C GLU A 201 -19.59 1.58 -4.42
N GLY A 202 -19.59 0.39 -3.83
CA GLY A 202 -20.81 -0.35 -3.46
C GLY A 202 -21.37 -1.26 -4.56
N VAL A 203 -20.81 -1.22 -5.78
CA VAL A 203 -21.09 -2.17 -6.88
C VAL A 203 -19.84 -3.01 -7.20
N VAL A 204 -18.65 -2.40 -7.08
CA VAL A 204 -17.34 -3.02 -7.28
C VAL A 204 -16.46 -2.82 -6.05
N GLU A 205 -15.74 -3.87 -5.64
CA GLU A 205 -14.67 -3.81 -4.62
C GLU A 205 -13.35 -3.95 -5.36
N ALA A 206 -12.61 -2.85 -5.47
CA ALA A 206 -11.29 -2.84 -6.07
C ALA A 206 -10.20 -3.08 -5.01
N VAL A 207 -9.31 -4.05 -5.27
CA VAL A 207 -8.10 -4.27 -4.46
C VAL A 207 -6.87 -4.00 -5.31
N TYR A 208 -6.11 -3.00 -4.91
CA TYR A 208 -4.94 -2.52 -5.65
C TYR A 208 -3.67 -3.31 -5.31
N ILE A 209 -2.97 -3.79 -6.35
CA ILE A 209 -1.73 -4.56 -6.25
C ILE A 209 -0.70 -3.94 -7.19
N GLY A 210 0.36 -3.35 -6.63
CA GLY A 210 1.45 -2.72 -7.39
C GLY A 210 2.21 -1.70 -6.57
N GLU A 211 3.41 -1.36 -7.03
CA GLU A 211 4.34 -0.52 -6.26
C GLU A 211 4.00 0.97 -6.33
N SER A 212 3.58 1.47 -7.50
CA SER A 212 3.27 2.90 -7.69
C SER A 212 1.78 3.20 -7.78
N THR A 213 0.93 2.25 -7.37
CA THR A 213 -0.52 2.45 -7.26
C THR A 213 -0.88 2.92 -5.86
N PRO A 214 -1.53 4.10 -5.68
CA PRO A 214 -1.96 4.56 -4.36
C PRO A 214 -2.86 3.55 -3.66
N GLY A 215 -2.55 3.24 -2.39
CA GLY A 215 -3.23 2.18 -1.64
C GLY A 215 -2.84 0.75 -2.05
N GLY A 216 -1.92 0.59 -3.01
CA GLY A 216 -1.45 -0.69 -3.51
C GLY A 216 -0.43 -1.36 -2.59
N SER A 217 -0.47 -2.69 -2.54
CA SER A 217 0.56 -3.51 -1.89
C SER A 217 1.41 -4.23 -2.94
N PRO A 218 2.71 -3.93 -3.10
CA PRO A 218 3.57 -4.67 -4.01
C PRO A 218 3.81 -6.09 -3.46
N ARG A 219 3.31 -7.09 -4.18
CA ARG A 219 3.51 -8.51 -3.85
C ARG A 219 3.55 -9.36 -5.12
N ARG A 220 4.19 -10.53 -5.03
CA ARG A 220 4.08 -11.57 -6.05
C ARG A 220 2.60 -11.95 -6.22
N LEU A 221 2.17 -12.09 -7.47
CA LEU A 221 0.91 -12.74 -7.78
C LEU A 221 1.11 -14.25 -7.82
N ASP A 222 0.32 -14.95 -7.03
CA ASP A 222 0.21 -16.40 -7.00
C ASP A 222 -1.28 -16.79 -7.15
N PRO A 223 -1.59 -18.09 -7.29
CA PRO A 223 -2.97 -18.56 -7.42
C PRO A 223 -3.88 -18.12 -6.27
N ALA A 224 -3.39 -18.15 -5.02
CA ALA A 224 -4.16 -17.79 -3.83
C ALA A 224 -4.48 -16.29 -3.79
N VAL A 225 -3.62 -15.46 -4.39
CA VAL A 225 -3.91 -14.04 -4.56
C VAL A 225 -5.05 -13.80 -5.56
N LEU A 226 -5.14 -14.55 -6.67
CA LEU A 226 -6.18 -14.35 -7.68
C LEU A 226 -7.52 -15.05 -7.37
N GLU A 227 -7.50 -16.15 -6.62
CA GLU A 227 -8.68 -16.93 -6.24
C GLU A 227 -9.87 -16.14 -5.66
N PRO A 228 -9.69 -15.14 -4.78
CA PRO A 228 -10.81 -14.43 -4.17
C PRO A 228 -11.50 -13.41 -5.09
N PHE A 229 -10.97 -13.17 -6.30
CA PHE A 229 -11.44 -12.14 -7.21
C PHE A 229 -12.31 -12.70 -8.33
N ASP A 230 -13.29 -11.91 -8.73
CA ASP A 230 -14.21 -12.22 -9.81
C ASP A 230 -13.66 -11.77 -11.16
N ALA A 231 -12.81 -10.74 -11.20
CA ALA A 231 -12.10 -10.27 -12.38
C ALA A 231 -10.76 -9.59 -12.04
N VAL A 232 -9.97 -9.29 -13.07
CA VAL A 232 -8.69 -8.59 -12.96
C VAL A 232 -8.61 -7.44 -13.95
N ILE A 233 -8.22 -6.25 -13.49
CA ILE A 233 -7.77 -5.13 -14.35
C ILE A 233 -6.24 -5.18 -14.39
N THR A 234 -5.65 -5.41 -15.57
CA THR A 234 -4.19 -5.54 -15.72
C THR A 234 -3.71 -5.49 -17.17
N ILE A 235 -2.40 -5.60 -17.38
CA ILE A 235 -1.74 -5.76 -18.69
C ILE A 235 -0.58 -6.75 -18.60
N GLY A 236 -0.04 -7.14 -19.76
CA GLY A 236 1.18 -7.96 -19.81
C GLY A 236 0.98 -9.36 -19.24
N LYS A 237 2.05 -9.91 -18.63
CA LYS A 237 2.11 -11.28 -18.11
C LYS A 237 0.96 -11.67 -17.17
N THR A 238 0.41 -10.71 -16.42
CA THR A 238 -0.71 -10.96 -15.51
C THR A 238 -1.98 -11.37 -16.26
N VAL A 239 -2.13 -10.96 -17.52
CA VAL A 239 -3.24 -11.42 -18.37
C VAL A 239 -3.17 -12.93 -18.58
N GLN A 240 -1.99 -13.48 -18.83
CA GLN A 240 -1.80 -14.92 -18.95
C GLN A 240 -2.12 -15.65 -17.64
N TYR A 241 -1.73 -15.11 -16.48
CA TYR A 241 -2.14 -15.69 -15.19
C TYR A 241 -3.66 -15.75 -15.05
N ALA A 242 -4.34 -14.65 -15.39
CA ALA A 242 -5.78 -14.54 -15.29
C ALA A 242 -6.51 -15.48 -16.27
N ILE A 243 -6.03 -15.61 -17.51
CA ILE A 243 -6.56 -16.58 -18.49
C ILE A 243 -6.43 -18.00 -17.95
N CYS A 244 -5.24 -18.40 -17.47
CA CYS A 244 -5.05 -19.75 -16.90
C CYS A 244 -5.93 -19.98 -15.66
N ALA A 245 -6.20 -18.93 -14.88
CA ALA A 245 -7.07 -18.96 -13.70
C ALA A 245 -8.56 -18.78 -14.00
N SER A 246 -8.98 -18.79 -15.27
CA SER A 246 -10.36 -18.56 -15.70
C SER A 246 -10.97 -17.26 -15.16
N ARG A 247 -10.14 -16.21 -15.07
CA ARG A 247 -10.56 -14.87 -14.61
C ARG A 247 -10.81 -13.96 -15.81
N PRO A 248 -11.97 -13.27 -15.87
CA PRO A 248 -12.19 -12.17 -16.79
C PRO A 248 -11.11 -11.12 -16.64
N VAL A 249 -10.59 -10.66 -17.78
CA VAL A 249 -9.51 -9.67 -17.84
C VAL A 249 -10.03 -8.39 -18.48
N TYR A 250 -10.00 -7.31 -17.73
CA TYR A 250 -10.10 -5.96 -18.27
C TYR A 250 -8.68 -5.49 -18.59
N CYS A 251 -8.27 -5.65 -19.84
CA CYS A 251 -6.92 -5.35 -20.32
C CYS A 251 -6.78 -3.83 -20.50
N TYR A 252 -6.27 -3.11 -19.51
CA TYR A 252 -6.16 -1.66 -19.53
C TYR A 252 -5.10 -1.16 -18.52
N ASP A 253 -4.28 -0.18 -18.92
CA ASP A 253 -3.29 0.53 -18.07
C ASP A 253 -2.98 1.89 -18.72
N TRP A 254 -1.86 2.53 -18.38
CA TRP A 254 -1.43 3.84 -18.87
C TRP A 254 -1.33 4.00 -20.41
N PHE A 255 -1.29 2.91 -21.16
CA PHE A 255 -1.36 2.91 -22.62
C PHE A 255 -2.80 2.91 -23.18
N GLY A 256 -3.81 2.88 -22.31
CA GLY A 256 -5.18 2.54 -22.65
C GLY A 256 -5.40 1.03 -22.73
N GLY A 257 -6.38 0.60 -23.52
CA GLY A 257 -6.61 -0.81 -23.77
C GLY A 257 -7.97 -1.16 -24.39
N PRO A 258 -8.16 -2.43 -24.78
CA PRO A 258 -9.43 -2.91 -25.33
C PRO A 258 -10.56 -3.04 -24.30
N GLY A 259 -10.29 -2.82 -23.00
CA GLY A 259 -11.23 -3.11 -21.93
C GLY A 259 -11.34 -4.61 -21.70
N TRP A 260 -12.54 -5.14 -21.51
CA TRP A 260 -12.74 -6.59 -21.40
C TRP A 260 -12.17 -7.33 -22.62
N LEU A 261 -11.37 -8.36 -22.36
CA LEU A 261 -10.98 -9.28 -23.42
C LEU A 261 -12.20 -10.02 -23.94
N SER A 262 -12.28 -10.15 -25.26
CA SER A 262 -13.35 -10.81 -25.98
C SER A 262 -12.79 -11.48 -27.24
N ALA A 263 -13.61 -12.29 -27.90
CA ALA A 263 -13.21 -12.96 -29.14
C ALA A 263 -12.77 -11.97 -30.23
N GLU A 264 -13.33 -10.76 -30.24
CA GLU A 264 -13.05 -9.72 -31.24
C GLU A 264 -11.70 -9.03 -31.03
N ASN A 265 -11.23 -8.94 -29.79
CA ASN A 265 -10.03 -8.14 -29.46
C ASN A 265 -8.84 -8.97 -28.96
N PHE A 266 -9.05 -10.25 -28.63
CA PHE A 266 -8.04 -11.09 -28.00
C PHE A 266 -6.76 -11.22 -28.82
N ASP A 267 -6.85 -11.59 -30.10
CA ASP A 267 -5.66 -11.78 -30.95
C ASP A 267 -4.87 -10.49 -31.15
N ALA A 268 -5.58 -9.36 -31.29
CA ALA A 268 -4.96 -8.05 -31.42
C ALA A 268 -4.25 -7.62 -30.13
N ALA A 269 -4.81 -7.95 -28.96
CA ALA A 269 -4.19 -7.70 -27.66
C ALA A 269 -2.99 -8.63 -27.45
N ARG A 270 -3.14 -9.93 -27.73
CA ARG A 270 -2.09 -10.97 -27.63
C ARG A 270 -0.87 -10.62 -28.47
N ALA A 271 -1.08 -10.22 -29.73
CA ALA A 271 0.00 -9.84 -30.63
C ALA A 271 0.88 -8.70 -30.06
N ARG A 272 0.36 -7.90 -29.13
CA ARG A 272 1.04 -6.77 -28.47
C ARG A 272 1.33 -7.04 -26.99
N ASN A 273 1.49 -8.31 -26.62
CA ASN A 273 1.76 -8.76 -25.26
C ASN A 273 0.73 -8.26 -24.24
N PHE A 274 -0.54 -8.12 -24.64
CA PHE A 274 -1.61 -7.56 -23.81
C PHE A 274 -1.23 -6.25 -23.10
N SER A 275 -0.46 -5.39 -23.78
CA SER A 275 0.13 -4.19 -23.17
C SER A 275 -0.79 -2.97 -23.15
N GLY A 276 -2.01 -3.09 -23.67
CA GLY A 276 -2.91 -1.96 -23.92
C GLY A 276 -2.56 -1.12 -25.16
N ARG A 277 -1.33 -1.24 -25.69
CA ARG A 277 -0.89 -0.53 -26.91
C ARG A 277 -1.73 -0.91 -28.13
N GLY A 278 -1.91 0.04 -29.04
CA GLY A 278 -2.68 -0.14 -30.27
C GLY A 278 -4.20 0.06 -30.08
N PHE A 279 -4.64 0.41 -28.87
CA PHE A 279 -6.00 0.79 -28.54
C PHE A 279 -6.05 2.24 -28.06
N THR A 280 -7.26 2.79 -27.93
CA THR A 280 -7.48 4.16 -27.45
C THR A 280 -7.77 4.18 -25.97
N ALA A 281 -7.34 5.25 -25.29
CA ALA A 281 -7.82 5.57 -23.95
C ALA A 281 -9.35 5.75 -23.94
N ARG A 282 -9.96 5.55 -22.77
CA ARG A 282 -11.42 5.62 -22.55
C ARG A 282 -11.71 6.64 -21.45
N GLU A 283 -12.86 7.29 -21.58
CA GLU A 283 -13.38 8.16 -20.52
C GLU A 283 -13.76 7.32 -19.28
N PRO A 284 -13.62 7.87 -18.05
CA PRO A 284 -13.93 7.15 -16.82
C PRO A 284 -15.35 6.56 -16.80
N SER A 285 -16.34 7.33 -17.25
CA SER A 285 -17.75 6.89 -17.31
C SER A 285 -17.96 5.67 -18.22
N ARG A 286 -17.19 5.59 -19.31
CA ARG A 286 -17.23 4.45 -20.23
C ARG A 286 -16.63 3.21 -19.57
N ILE A 287 -15.47 3.37 -18.92
CA ILE A 287 -14.82 2.28 -18.16
C ILE A 287 -15.79 1.75 -17.09
N ALA A 288 -16.44 2.64 -16.34
CA ALA A 288 -17.39 2.26 -15.31
C ALA A 288 -18.58 1.45 -15.88
N SER A 289 -19.18 1.91 -16.99
CA SER A 289 -20.27 1.17 -17.65
C SER A 289 -19.82 -0.20 -18.14
N GLU A 290 -18.63 -0.29 -18.76
CA GLU A 290 -18.12 -1.54 -19.31
C GLU A 290 -17.81 -2.55 -18.20
N LEU A 291 -17.23 -2.10 -17.07
CA LEU A 291 -16.91 -2.97 -15.93
C LEU A 291 -18.13 -3.67 -15.34
N VAL A 292 -19.31 -3.06 -15.41
CA VAL A 292 -20.56 -3.64 -14.89
C VAL A 292 -21.34 -4.34 -16.00
N ASP A 293 -21.65 -3.63 -17.09
CA ASP A 293 -22.55 -4.11 -18.14
C ASP A 293 -21.91 -5.24 -18.96
N GLY A 294 -20.59 -5.22 -19.13
CA GLY A 294 -19.83 -6.21 -19.89
C GLY A 294 -19.33 -7.40 -19.07
N PHE A 295 -19.52 -7.41 -17.75
CA PHE A 295 -18.91 -8.41 -16.86
C PHE A 295 -19.36 -9.84 -17.17
N VAL A 296 -20.65 -10.03 -17.44
CA VAL A 296 -21.22 -11.36 -17.73
C VAL A 296 -20.64 -11.95 -19.02
N ASP A 297 -20.54 -11.14 -20.07
CA ASP A 297 -19.98 -11.56 -21.35
C ASP A 297 -18.46 -11.82 -21.23
N ALA A 298 -17.75 -10.96 -20.47
CA ALA A 298 -16.32 -11.14 -20.19
C ALA A 298 -16.05 -12.43 -19.39
N HIS A 299 -16.94 -12.78 -18.47
CA HIS A 299 -16.88 -14.02 -17.71
C HIS A 299 -17.10 -15.25 -18.59
N ALA A 300 -18.12 -15.23 -19.43
CA ALA A 300 -18.34 -16.30 -20.41
C ALA A 300 -17.13 -16.47 -21.33
N PHE A 301 -16.55 -15.36 -21.81
CA PHE A 301 -15.33 -15.40 -22.61
C PHE A 301 -14.13 -15.97 -21.83
N ALA A 302 -13.95 -15.61 -20.56
CA ALA A 302 -12.83 -16.10 -19.76
C ALA A 302 -12.82 -17.63 -19.62
N LEU A 303 -13.99 -18.24 -19.47
CA LEU A 303 -14.12 -19.71 -19.42
C LEU A 303 -13.70 -20.36 -20.73
N VAL A 304 -14.13 -19.80 -21.87
CA VAL A 304 -13.74 -20.27 -23.21
C VAL A 304 -12.24 -20.05 -23.44
N ALA A 305 -11.73 -18.88 -23.07
CA ALA A 305 -10.33 -18.54 -23.24
C ALA A 305 -9.42 -19.45 -22.39
N ALA A 306 -9.83 -19.81 -21.18
CA ALA A 306 -9.11 -20.77 -20.35
C ALA A 306 -9.06 -22.16 -21.02
N ASP A 307 -10.19 -22.67 -21.52
CA ASP A 307 -10.24 -23.98 -22.19
C ASP A 307 -9.38 -24.02 -23.45
N VAL A 308 -9.45 -22.97 -24.28
CA VAL A 308 -8.79 -22.92 -25.59
C VAL A 308 -7.31 -22.51 -25.48
N HIS A 309 -7.00 -21.49 -24.69
CA HIS A 309 -5.69 -20.83 -24.71
C HIS A 309 -4.80 -21.12 -23.51
N ALA A 310 -5.32 -21.66 -22.39
CA ALA A 310 -4.46 -22.00 -21.25
C ALA A 310 -3.32 -22.97 -21.63
N PRO A 311 -3.48 -23.98 -22.51
CA PRO A 311 -2.37 -24.80 -22.96
C PRO A 311 -1.24 -24.00 -23.64
N GLU A 312 -1.59 -22.90 -24.31
CA GLU A 312 -0.64 -22.00 -24.98
C GLU A 312 0.03 -21.01 -24.01
N PHE A 313 -0.53 -20.83 -22.82
CA PHE A 313 0.01 -19.98 -21.77
C PHE A 313 0.49 -20.74 -20.54
N THR A 314 0.52 -22.08 -20.56
CA THR A 314 1.02 -22.87 -19.42
C THR A 314 2.53 -23.08 -19.54
N LEU A 315 3.27 -22.72 -18.50
CA LEU A 315 4.73 -22.71 -18.47
C LEU A 315 5.31 -24.09 -18.76
N SER A 316 4.83 -25.14 -18.11
CA SER A 316 5.36 -26.50 -18.34
C SER A 316 5.13 -26.98 -19.78
N THR A 317 3.97 -26.69 -20.37
CA THR A 317 3.64 -27.03 -21.76
C THR A 317 4.56 -26.29 -22.73
N ARG A 318 4.69 -24.97 -22.57
CA ARG A 318 5.54 -24.15 -23.44
C ARG A 318 7.01 -24.50 -23.31
N LEU A 319 7.49 -24.80 -22.11
CA LEU A 319 8.86 -25.26 -21.90
C LEU A 319 9.12 -26.63 -22.54
N LYS A 320 8.19 -27.59 -22.43
CA LYS A 320 8.33 -28.89 -23.12
C LYS A 320 8.43 -28.72 -24.63
N GLU A 321 7.68 -27.80 -25.23
CA GLU A 321 7.79 -27.49 -26.66
C GLU A 321 9.17 -26.90 -26.99
N VAL A 322 9.63 -25.91 -26.24
CA VAL A 322 10.97 -25.29 -26.43
C VAL A 322 12.06 -26.34 -26.30
N LEU A 323 12.02 -27.20 -25.28
CA LEU A 323 12.99 -28.27 -25.09
C LEU A 323 12.93 -29.32 -26.21
N GLY A 324 11.73 -29.63 -26.71
CA GLY A 324 11.54 -30.49 -27.87
C GLY A 324 12.18 -29.92 -29.13
N ARG A 325 12.01 -28.62 -29.38
CA ARG A 325 12.69 -27.90 -30.48
C ARG A 325 14.21 -27.90 -30.30
N CYS A 326 14.71 -27.63 -29.10
CA CYS A 326 16.14 -27.71 -28.79
C CYS A 326 16.73 -29.12 -29.01
N ALA A 327 15.95 -30.17 -28.75
CA ALA A 327 16.37 -31.54 -28.96
C ALA A 327 16.36 -31.96 -30.45
N ALA A 328 15.48 -31.36 -31.25
CA ALA A 328 15.39 -31.60 -32.69
C ALA A 328 16.33 -30.71 -33.52
N ALA A 329 16.87 -29.64 -32.93
CA ALA A 329 17.79 -28.74 -33.60
C ALA A 329 19.07 -29.49 -34.01
N PRO A 330 19.59 -29.24 -35.23
CA PRO A 330 20.83 -29.87 -35.69
C PRO A 330 22.00 -29.45 -34.79
N GLU A 331 22.91 -30.41 -34.56
CA GLU A 331 24.17 -30.12 -33.88
C GLU A 331 24.94 -29.08 -34.70
N GLN A 332 25.37 -28.01 -34.04
CA GLN A 332 26.10 -26.93 -34.68
C GLN A 332 27.41 -26.71 -33.96
N GLN A 333 28.43 -26.46 -34.77
CA GLN A 333 29.67 -25.90 -34.28
C GLN A 333 29.43 -24.40 -34.04
N ARG A 334 29.44 -23.99 -32.78
CA ARG A 334 29.12 -22.65 -32.28
C ARG A 334 30.39 -22.00 -31.74
N SER A 335 31.21 -21.50 -32.66
CA SER A 335 32.41 -20.77 -32.29
C SER A 335 32.17 -19.27 -32.35
N VAL A 336 32.34 -18.60 -31.22
CA VAL A 336 32.34 -17.13 -31.16
C VAL A 336 33.74 -16.63 -31.51
N THR A 337 33.85 -15.63 -32.40
CA THR A 337 35.14 -15.04 -32.74
C THR A 337 35.77 -14.32 -31.54
N ALA A 338 37.09 -14.14 -31.54
CA ALA A 338 37.77 -13.39 -30.47
C ALA A 338 37.26 -11.94 -30.34
N GLU A 339 36.89 -11.31 -31.47
CA GLU A 339 36.30 -9.98 -31.50
C GLU A 339 34.91 -9.96 -30.87
N THR A 340 34.04 -10.89 -31.27
CA THR A 340 32.70 -11.04 -30.70
C THR A 340 32.77 -11.33 -29.20
N ALA A 341 33.71 -12.19 -28.75
CA ALA A 341 33.92 -12.47 -27.34
C ALA A 341 34.36 -11.21 -26.55
N ALA A 342 35.23 -10.37 -27.13
CA ALA A 342 35.63 -9.11 -26.52
C ALA A 342 34.45 -8.10 -26.44
N SER A 343 33.61 -8.02 -27.47
CA SER A 343 32.40 -7.20 -27.45
C SER A 343 31.40 -7.66 -26.39
N ILE A 344 31.20 -8.98 -26.23
CA ILE A 344 30.38 -9.54 -25.15
C ILE A 344 30.95 -9.14 -23.78
N ALA A 345 32.26 -9.27 -23.57
CA ALA A 345 32.89 -8.89 -22.31
C ALA A 345 32.64 -7.41 -21.97
N LYS A 346 32.77 -6.50 -22.96
CA LYS A 346 32.45 -5.08 -22.77
C LYS A 346 30.97 -4.81 -22.54
N LEU A 347 30.08 -5.55 -23.18
CA LEU A 347 28.65 -5.49 -22.89
C LEU A 347 28.35 -5.91 -21.44
N GLN A 348 29.01 -6.96 -20.93
CA GLN A 348 28.84 -7.38 -19.54
C GLN A 348 29.36 -6.31 -18.56
N GLU A 349 30.53 -5.71 -18.80
CA GLU A 349 31.06 -4.61 -17.99
C GLU A 349 30.11 -3.39 -17.95
N PHE A 350 29.56 -3.04 -19.13
CA PHE A 350 28.60 -1.95 -19.27
C PHE A 350 27.30 -2.26 -18.50
N THR A 351 26.74 -3.45 -18.71
CA THR A 351 25.51 -3.91 -18.05
C THR A 351 25.69 -3.93 -16.53
N ALA A 352 26.82 -4.45 -16.04
CA ALA A 352 27.14 -4.46 -14.62
C ALA A 352 27.16 -3.03 -14.03
N THR A 353 27.75 -2.09 -14.77
CA THR A 353 27.80 -0.68 -14.35
C THR A 353 26.42 -0.04 -14.34
N TRP A 354 25.60 -0.30 -15.35
CA TRP A 354 24.23 0.17 -15.44
C TRP A 354 23.35 -0.39 -14.33
N VAL A 355 23.39 -1.70 -14.08
CA VAL A 355 22.64 -2.37 -13.00
C VAL A 355 23.07 -1.82 -11.63
N ARG A 356 24.36 -1.65 -11.37
CA ARG A 356 24.86 -1.04 -10.12
C ARG A 356 24.42 0.41 -9.95
N ALA A 357 24.40 1.19 -11.02
CA ALA A 357 23.89 2.55 -11.00
C ALA A 357 22.39 2.59 -10.69
N GLY A 358 21.59 1.77 -11.37
CA GLY A 358 20.15 1.62 -11.12
C GLY A 358 19.85 1.19 -9.68
N SER A 359 20.59 0.20 -9.17
CA SER A 359 20.46 -0.27 -7.78
C SER A 359 20.82 0.79 -6.74
N ARG A 360 21.72 1.73 -7.05
CA ARG A 360 22.01 2.88 -6.18
C ARG A 360 20.92 3.94 -6.25
N ALA A 361 20.41 4.23 -7.46
CA ALA A 361 19.33 5.17 -7.66
C ALA A 361 18.03 4.71 -6.97
N SER A 362 17.68 3.43 -7.10
CA SER A 362 16.50 2.85 -6.43
C SER A 362 16.59 2.98 -4.92
N ARG A 363 17.73 2.60 -4.31
CA ARG A 363 17.94 2.75 -2.86
C ARG A 363 17.84 4.20 -2.40
N ALA A 364 18.42 5.13 -3.16
CA ALA A 364 18.31 6.55 -2.85
C ALA A 364 16.86 7.05 -2.93
N ALA A 365 16.07 6.54 -3.89
CA ALA A 365 14.65 6.86 -4.02
C ALA A 365 13.83 6.27 -2.86
N ASP A 366 14.09 5.03 -2.43
CA ASP A 366 13.43 4.40 -1.29
C ASP A 366 13.71 5.14 0.03
N GLU A 367 14.96 5.56 0.22
CA GLU A 367 15.38 6.40 1.34
C GLU A 367 14.65 7.75 1.31
N ALA A 368 14.60 8.42 0.15
CA ALA A 368 13.88 9.68 -0.01
C ALA A 368 12.37 9.54 0.24
N ALA A 369 11.74 8.48 -0.26
CA ALA A 369 10.32 8.21 -0.02
C ALA A 369 10.01 7.89 1.45
N THR A 370 10.96 7.26 2.16
CA THR A 370 10.85 7.01 3.61
C THR A 370 10.94 8.33 4.38
N VAL A 371 11.86 9.20 4.01
CA VAL A 371 12.00 10.54 4.60
C VAL A 371 10.74 11.38 4.34
N GLU A 372 10.19 11.35 3.13
CA GLU A 372 8.97 12.11 2.81
C GLU A 372 7.74 11.61 3.57
N ARG A 373 7.56 10.29 3.72
CA ARG A 373 6.49 9.73 4.57
C ARG A 373 6.63 10.14 6.03
N ALA A 374 7.87 10.13 6.55
CA ALA A 374 8.13 10.60 7.91
C ALA A 374 7.82 12.11 8.07
N ARG A 375 8.11 12.91 7.03
CA ARG A 375 7.79 14.33 6.98
C ARG A 375 6.27 14.57 7.00
N GLN A 376 5.51 13.85 6.19
CA GLN A 376 4.05 13.93 6.14
C GLN A 376 3.41 13.55 7.48
N ALA A 377 3.85 12.45 8.09
CA ALA A 377 3.37 12.04 9.41
C ALA A 377 3.69 13.08 10.50
N LEU A 378 4.84 13.76 10.39
CA LEU A 378 5.19 14.86 11.30
C LEU A 378 4.31 16.09 11.07
N ASP A 379 4.03 16.45 9.81
CA ASP A 379 3.13 17.57 9.47
C ASP A 379 1.71 17.33 10.01
N GLU A 380 1.19 16.09 9.89
CA GLU A 380 -0.10 15.70 10.50
C GLU A 380 -0.10 15.82 12.03
N GLN A 381 0.98 15.40 12.69
CA GLN A 381 1.13 15.57 14.14
C GLN A 381 1.20 17.04 14.55
N VAL A 382 1.90 17.87 13.77
CA VAL A 382 1.97 19.31 14.01
C VAL A 382 0.58 19.93 13.89
N HIS A 383 -0.20 19.57 12.87
CA HIS A 383 -1.57 20.04 12.72
C HIS A 383 -2.47 19.59 13.88
N ALA A 384 -2.41 18.33 14.30
CA ALA A 384 -3.17 17.86 15.45
C ALA A 384 -2.80 18.61 16.75
N LEU A 385 -1.51 18.89 16.97
CA LEU A 385 -1.06 19.67 18.13
C LEU A 385 -1.48 21.14 18.06
N GLN A 386 -1.60 21.72 16.86
CA GLN A 386 -2.15 23.06 16.66
C GLN A 386 -3.62 23.11 17.04
N ASP A 387 -4.42 22.14 16.59
CA ASP A 387 -5.84 22.03 16.95
C ASP A 387 -6.04 21.87 18.47
N ASP A 388 -5.23 21.02 19.11
CA ASP A 388 -5.23 20.83 20.57
C ASP A 388 -4.87 22.11 21.32
N LEU A 389 -3.87 22.86 20.82
CA LEU A 389 -3.46 24.14 21.40
C LEU A 389 -4.58 25.18 21.30
N GLU A 390 -5.24 25.28 20.14
CA GLU A 390 -6.37 26.20 19.94
C GLU A 390 -7.55 25.84 20.89
N ALA A 391 -7.86 24.54 21.02
CA ALA A 391 -8.87 24.07 21.95
C ALA A 391 -8.53 24.40 23.41
N ALA A 392 -7.26 24.21 23.81
CA ALA A 392 -6.79 24.54 25.15
C ALA A 392 -6.85 26.05 25.44
N GLN A 393 -6.50 26.90 24.46
CA GLN A 393 -6.61 28.34 24.55
C GLN A 393 -8.07 28.80 24.70
N ALA A 394 -9.00 28.21 23.95
CA ALA A 394 -10.42 28.49 24.07
C ALA A 394 -10.97 28.13 25.47
N ILE A 395 -10.54 26.99 26.03
CA ILE A 395 -10.89 26.58 27.40
C ILE A 395 -10.32 27.57 28.43
N ALA A 396 -9.06 27.98 28.27
CA ALA A 396 -8.43 28.94 29.16
C ALA A 396 -9.16 30.30 29.16
N ALA A 397 -9.47 30.85 27.99
CA ALA A 397 -10.23 32.09 27.85
C ALA A 397 -11.61 32.02 28.52
N ARG A 398 -12.31 30.89 28.38
CA ARG A 398 -13.61 30.67 29.03
C ARG A 398 -13.48 30.63 30.56
N ARG A 399 -12.42 30.02 31.08
CA ARG A 399 -12.15 30.00 32.53
C ARG A 399 -11.81 31.38 33.05
N GLU A 400 -11.03 32.17 32.32
CA GLU A 400 -10.72 33.56 32.68
C GLU A 400 -12.00 34.41 32.75
N GLN A 401 -12.91 34.26 31.78
CA GLN A 401 -14.21 34.94 31.82
C GLN A 401 -15.02 34.53 33.06
N GLN A 402 -15.10 33.23 33.38
CA GLN A 402 -15.80 32.73 34.57
C GLN A 402 -15.19 33.28 35.87
N VAL A 403 -13.86 33.37 35.95
CA VAL A 403 -13.19 33.99 37.09
C VAL A 403 -13.60 35.46 37.21
N GLY A 404 -13.61 36.21 36.11
CA GLY A 404 -14.07 37.60 36.10
C GLY A 404 -15.53 37.78 36.53
N GLU A 405 -16.44 36.90 36.09
CA GLU A 405 -17.85 36.90 36.51
C GLU A 405 -18.00 36.60 38.00
N LEU A 406 -17.23 35.63 38.54
CA LEU A 406 -17.21 35.31 39.95
C LEU A 406 -16.64 36.45 40.80
N GLU A 407 -15.59 37.13 40.34
CA GLU A 407 -15.03 38.31 41.01
C GLU A 407 -16.04 39.46 41.08
N ALA A 408 -16.78 39.71 39.99
CA ALA A 408 -17.85 40.70 39.96
C ALA A 408 -18.97 40.35 40.96
N LEU A 409 -19.40 39.08 40.99
CA LEU A 409 -20.41 38.60 41.93
C LEU A 409 -19.96 38.73 43.39
N ILE A 410 -18.70 38.37 43.69
CA ILE A 410 -18.12 38.54 45.03
C ILE A 410 -18.14 40.02 45.44
N THR A 411 -17.85 40.93 44.51
CA THR A 411 -17.86 42.37 44.75
C THR A 411 -19.28 42.87 45.07
N THR A 412 -20.29 42.43 44.30
CA THR A 412 -21.70 42.74 44.56
C THR A 412 -22.15 42.21 45.93
N LEU A 413 -21.89 40.94 46.23
CA LEU A 413 -22.25 40.33 47.51
C LEU A 413 -21.61 41.04 48.70
N ARG A 414 -20.36 41.51 48.57
CA ARG A 414 -19.70 42.33 49.59
C ARG A 414 -20.41 43.67 49.82
N SER A 415 -20.87 44.33 48.76
CA SER A 415 -21.66 45.56 48.84
C SER A 415 -22.99 45.31 49.54
N ASP A 416 -23.72 44.27 49.15
CA ASP A 416 -25.01 43.92 49.74
C ASP A 416 -24.88 43.58 51.24
N LEU A 417 -23.80 42.88 51.62
CA LEU A 417 -23.47 42.60 53.02
C LEU A 417 -23.23 43.90 53.82
N ALA A 418 -22.53 44.87 53.23
CA ALA A 418 -22.30 46.16 53.87
C ALA A 418 -23.61 46.94 54.07
N ASP A 419 -24.50 46.93 53.07
CA ASP A 419 -25.81 47.57 53.12
C ASP A 419 -26.73 46.91 54.15
N LEU A 420 -26.73 45.57 54.23
CA LEU A 420 -27.48 44.82 55.24
C LEU A 420 -26.97 45.12 56.64
N ALA A 421 -25.66 45.16 56.86
CA ALA A 421 -25.06 45.52 58.15
C ALA A 421 -25.40 46.96 58.56
N GLU A 422 -25.54 47.89 57.61
CA GLU A 422 -25.99 49.25 57.87
C GLU A 422 -27.49 49.30 58.21
N ARG A 423 -28.34 48.54 57.51
CA ARG A 423 -29.77 48.41 57.84
C ARG A 423 -29.98 47.81 59.23
N GLU A 424 -29.24 46.78 59.58
CA GLU A 424 -29.27 46.17 60.90
C GLU A 424 -28.91 47.19 61.98
N ARG A 425 -27.82 47.95 61.80
CA ARG A 425 -27.45 49.04 62.73
C ARG A 425 -28.56 50.07 62.91
N ARG A 426 -29.22 50.49 61.82
CA ARG A 426 -30.35 51.43 61.88
C ARG A 426 -31.56 50.85 62.60
N LEU A 427 -31.90 49.59 62.35
CA LEU A 427 -33.01 48.91 63.02
C LEU A 427 -32.72 48.74 64.52
N SER A 428 -31.52 48.29 64.89
CA SER A 428 -31.08 48.19 66.27
C SER A 428 -31.13 49.54 66.99
N ALA A 429 -30.71 50.63 66.34
CA ALA A 429 -30.85 51.98 66.89
C ALA A 429 -32.32 52.41 67.08
N ARG A 430 -33.21 52.10 66.13
CA ARG A 430 -34.66 52.36 66.27
C ARG A 430 -35.30 51.53 67.38
N VAL A 431 -34.89 50.28 67.55
CA VAL A 431 -35.34 49.42 68.65
C VAL A 431 -34.92 50.04 69.98
N ALA A 432 -33.65 50.42 70.13
CA ALA A 432 -33.14 51.07 71.34
C ALA A 432 -33.91 52.37 71.65
N GLN A 433 -34.17 53.21 70.65
CA GLN A 433 -34.98 54.43 70.81
C GLN A 433 -36.42 54.12 71.24
N SER A 434 -37.04 53.09 70.66
CA SER A 434 -38.41 52.68 71.01
C SER A 434 -38.47 52.13 72.44
N GLU A 435 -37.44 51.42 72.89
CA GLU A 435 -37.30 50.96 74.27
C GLU A 435 -37.15 52.12 75.25
N GLU A 436 -36.40 53.16 74.89
CA GLU A 436 -36.26 54.38 75.69
C GLU A 436 -37.58 55.18 75.77
N GLU A 437 -38.32 55.30 74.66
CA GLU A 437 -39.65 55.91 74.63
C GLU A 437 -40.66 55.12 75.49
N LEU A 438 -40.62 53.78 75.42
CA LEU A 438 -41.42 52.89 76.28
C LEU A 438 -41.06 53.06 77.76
N ALA A 439 -39.78 53.17 78.10
CA ALA A 439 -39.32 53.44 79.46
C ALA A 439 -39.83 54.80 79.96
N THR A 440 -39.80 55.82 79.10
CA THR A 440 -40.30 57.18 79.38
C THR A 440 -41.82 57.19 79.60
N LEU A 441 -42.57 56.46 78.76
CA LEU A 441 -44.02 56.29 78.92
C LEU A 441 -44.39 55.52 80.19
N ARG A 442 -43.61 54.49 80.55
CA ARG A 442 -43.75 53.77 81.83
C ARG A 442 -43.50 54.71 83.01
N HIS A 443 -42.48 55.57 82.92
CA HIS A 443 -42.18 56.57 83.94
C HIS A 443 -43.29 57.65 84.05
N PHE A 444 -43.88 58.06 82.93
CA PHE A 444 -45.01 58.99 82.90
C PHE A 444 -46.29 58.39 83.51
N ARG A 445 -46.60 57.12 83.23
CA ARG A 445 -47.69 56.39 83.90
C ARG A 445 -47.45 56.27 85.40
N ALA A 446 -46.23 55.96 85.83
CA ALA A 446 -45.88 55.90 87.25
C ALA A 446 -46.10 57.26 87.95
N ARG A 447 -45.70 58.38 87.32
CA ARG A 447 -45.94 59.74 87.87
C ARG A 447 -47.41 60.12 87.94
N ARG A 448 -48.25 59.68 86.99
CA ARG A 448 -49.70 59.92 87.02
C ARG A 448 -50.39 59.14 88.13
N SER A 449 -49.96 57.90 88.38
CA SER A 449 -50.44 57.10 89.53
C SER A 449 -50.02 57.70 90.87
N VAL A 450 -48.80 58.24 90.98
CA VAL A 450 -48.33 58.92 92.21
C VAL A 450 -49.07 60.26 92.44
N ARG A 451 -49.36 61.04 91.40
CA ARG A 451 -50.18 62.28 91.54
C ARG A 451 -51.63 62.00 91.91
N ALA A 452 -52.21 60.89 91.43
CA ALA A 452 -53.54 60.45 91.86
C ALA A 452 -53.55 60.03 93.35
N LEU A 453 -52.47 59.38 93.82
CA LEU A 453 -52.33 58.95 95.22
C LEU A 453 -52.13 60.12 96.19
N VAL A 454 -51.44 61.18 95.76
CA VAL A 454 -51.19 62.41 96.56
C VAL A 454 -52.42 63.32 96.62
N ALA A 455 -53.31 63.30 95.61
CA ALA A 455 -54.54 64.08 95.61
C ALA A 455 -55.63 63.51 96.54
N VAL A 456 -55.60 62.21 96.83
CA VAL A 456 -56.61 61.53 97.68
C VAL A 456 -56.24 61.54 99.17
N THR A 457 -54.96 61.71 99.52
CA THR A 457 -54.45 61.54 100.90
C THR A 457 -54.31 62.84 101.70
N ARG A 458 -54.54 64.01 101.10
CA ARG A 458 -54.35 65.31 101.75
C ARG A 458 -55.36 65.73 102.84
N PRO A 459 -56.56 65.13 103.00
CA PRO A 459 -57.43 65.46 104.14
C PRO A 459 -57.22 64.64 105.43
N PHE A 460 -56.36 63.62 105.47
CA PHE A 460 -56.40 62.60 106.54
C PHE A 460 -55.19 62.52 107.50
N VAL A 461 -54.28 63.52 107.55
CA VAL A 461 -53.07 63.44 108.41
C VAL A 461 -53.13 64.30 109.68
N LEU A 462 -54.32 64.75 110.09
CA LEU A 462 -54.57 65.33 111.43
C LEU A 462 -55.47 64.43 112.29
N ALA A 463 -55.06 63.18 112.53
CA ALA A 463 -55.45 62.38 113.70
C ALA A 463 -54.76 61.01 113.62
N GLY A 464 -54.04 60.60 114.67
CA GLY A 464 -53.58 59.21 114.79
C GLY A 464 -52.17 59.04 115.33
N ARG A 465 -51.90 59.60 116.52
CA ARG A 465 -50.83 59.10 117.38
C ARG A 465 -51.18 57.69 117.87
N ALA A 466 -50.13 56.88 118.01
CA ALA A 466 -50.00 55.63 118.76
C ALA A 466 -50.47 54.33 118.07
N VAL A 467 -49.51 53.45 117.75
CA VAL A 467 -49.29 52.14 118.41
C VAL A 467 -48.17 51.35 117.70
N ARG A 468 -47.18 50.94 118.52
CA ARG A 468 -46.25 49.76 118.49
C ARG A 468 -45.62 49.28 117.17
N ARG A 469 -44.28 49.25 117.05
CA ARG A 469 -43.28 48.26 117.56
C ARG A 469 -43.23 46.94 116.75
N VAL A 470 -42.09 46.67 116.08
CA VAL A 470 -41.25 45.42 116.09
C VAL A 470 -40.70 44.99 114.70
N VAL A 471 -39.37 45.21 114.50
CA VAL A 471 -38.26 44.31 114.02
C VAL A 471 -38.37 43.67 112.58
N PRO A 472 -37.35 43.03 111.96
CA PRO A 472 -36.38 43.61 110.99
C PRO A 472 -36.04 42.76 109.71
N SER A 473 -35.16 43.32 108.87
CA SER A 473 -34.01 42.66 108.18
C SER A 473 -34.09 42.12 106.73
N ARG A 474 -32.90 42.26 106.09
CA ARG A 474 -32.30 41.56 104.93
C ARG A 474 -32.80 41.93 103.52
N ALA A 475 -31.97 42.42 102.59
CA ALA A 475 -30.66 41.99 102.04
C ALA A 475 -30.75 40.81 101.06
N THR A 476 -30.40 41.09 99.79
CA THR A 476 -29.85 40.24 98.69
C THR A 476 -29.86 41.14 97.44
N GLN A 477 -28.78 41.49 96.73
CA GLN A 477 -27.62 40.75 96.21
C GLN A 477 -28.03 39.67 95.20
N ALA A 478 -27.63 39.87 93.92
CA ALA A 478 -27.02 38.88 93.00
C ALA A 478 -27.44 39.10 91.52
N ASP A 479 -26.40 39.29 90.70
CA ASP A 479 -26.11 38.59 89.44
C ASP A 479 -27.14 38.55 88.30
N ARG A 480 -26.81 39.18 87.17
CA ARG A 480 -25.94 38.61 86.14
C ARG A 480 -25.41 39.68 85.19
#